data_AF-A0A7V5C5G8-F1
#
_entry.id   AF-A0A7V5C5G8-F1
#
_cell.length_a   1.000
_cell.length_b   1.000
_cell.length_c   1.000
_cell.angle_alpha   90.00
_cell.angle_beta   90.00
_cell.angle_gamma   90.00
#
_symmetry.space_group_name_H-M   'P 1'
#
loop_
_entity.id
_entity.type
_entity.pdbx_description
1 polymer ?
#
loop_
_entity_poly.entity_id
_entity_poly.type
_entity_poly.pdbx_seq_one_letter_code
_entity_poly.pdbx_strand_id
1 'polypeptide(L)'
;MNISDGVAIRAANASARQSYSVIVVEDRKIMKKLCGFPGSKSLLFCVDFNRIADMAGYLNNEFQGAKSLGIDSLFTNGIHRGDAERVFDILELPQEYCFPLIALILGYPSEVLWKF
;
A
#
# COMPACT_ATOMS: atom_id res chain seq x y z
N MET A 1 18.76 8.60 9.77
CA MET A 1 18.64 7.91 8.48
C MET A 1 17.58 6.82 8.64
N ASN A 2 16.35 7.05 8.17
CA ASN A 2 15.26 6.08 8.27
C ASN A 2 15.43 5.03 7.17
N ILE A 3 15.91 3.85 7.53
CA ILE A 3 16.30 2.79 6.60
C ILE A 3 15.08 2.04 6.02
N SER A 4 13.89 2.14 6.63
CA SER A 4 12.72 1.33 6.26
C SER A 4 12.17 1.59 4.86
N ASP A 5 12.16 2.84 4.43
CA ASP A 5 11.45 3.22 3.19
C ASP A 5 12.42 3.20 1.99
N GLY A 6 13.71 3.43 2.26
CA GLY A 6 14.79 3.48 1.29
C GLY A 6 15.17 2.13 0.67
N VAL A 7 14.79 1.01 1.28
CA VAL A 7 15.08 -0.34 0.73
C VAL A 7 14.04 -0.73 -0.31
N ALA A 8 12.76 -0.45 -0.07
CA ALA A 8 11.68 -0.74 -1.02
C ALA A 8 11.91 -0.03 -2.36
N ILE A 9 12.38 1.22 -2.33
CA ILE A 9 12.67 2.01 -3.55
C ILE A 9 13.83 1.47 -4.40
N ARG A 10 14.69 0.63 -3.82
CA ARG A 10 15.84 0.04 -4.52
C ARG A 10 15.52 -1.31 -5.16
N ALA A 11 14.34 -1.86 -4.92
CA ALA A 11 13.93 -3.11 -5.55
C ALA A 11 13.77 -2.94 -7.06
N ALA A 12 14.17 -3.97 -7.82
CA ALA A 12 13.87 -4.04 -9.24
C ALA A 12 12.35 -4.02 -9.45
N ASN A 13 11.88 -3.30 -10.47
CA ASN A 13 10.47 -3.21 -10.79
C ASN A 13 10.25 -3.34 -12.31
N ALA A 14 9.12 -3.92 -12.70
CA ALA A 14 8.84 -4.26 -14.09
C ALA A 14 8.92 -3.02 -14.99
N SER A 15 9.78 -3.10 -16.01
CA SER A 15 10.04 -2.01 -16.96
C SER A 15 10.42 -0.67 -16.32
N ALA A 16 10.98 -0.67 -15.10
CA ALA A 16 11.33 0.53 -14.35
C ALA A 16 10.15 1.52 -14.14
N ARG A 17 8.89 1.06 -14.26
CA ARG A 17 7.68 1.91 -14.17
C ARG A 17 7.43 2.48 -12.77
N GLN A 18 7.91 1.81 -11.73
CA GLN A 18 7.69 2.19 -10.33
C GLN A 18 6.20 2.41 -9.98
N SER A 19 5.33 1.55 -10.52
CA SER A 19 3.87 1.58 -10.37
C SER A 19 3.38 1.10 -9.01
N TYR A 20 3.99 1.61 -7.95
CA TYR A 20 3.63 1.32 -6.57
C TYR A 20 3.81 2.56 -5.70
N SER A 21 3.04 2.61 -4.61
CA SER A 21 3.22 3.59 -3.53
C SER A 21 3.34 2.85 -2.20
N VAL A 22 4.17 3.38 -1.31
CA VAL A 22 4.30 2.87 0.07
C VAL A 22 3.84 3.97 1.01
N ILE A 23 2.75 3.70 1.72
CA ILE A 23 2.18 4.64 2.69
C ILE A 23 2.67 4.23 4.07
N VAL A 24 3.39 5.14 4.73
CA VAL A 24 3.90 4.95 6.09
C VAL A 24 2.86 5.44 7.08
N VAL A 25 2.34 4.53 7.90
CA VAL A 25 1.36 4.84 8.95
C VAL A 25 2.03 4.68 10.31
N GLU A 26 2.16 5.79 11.05
CA GLU A 26 2.74 5.80 12.40
C GLU A 26 1.66 5.96 13.50
N ASP A 27 0.46 6.41 13.13
CA ASP A 27 -0.66 6.52 14.07
C ASP A 27 -1.21 5.14 14.45
N ARG A 28 -1.12 4.81 15.74
CA ARG A 28 -1.57 3.52 16.31
C ARG A 28 -3.08 3.29 16.21
N LYS A 29 -3.88 4.34 16.27
CA LYS A 29 -5.34 4.25 16.11
C LYS A 29 -5.68 3.95 14.66
N ILE A 30 -5.00 4.60 13.71
CA ILE A 30 -5.15 4.32 12.27
C ILE A 30 -4.72 2.88 11.97
N MET A 31 -3.55 2.43 12.46
CA MET A 31 -3.10 1.04 12.30
C MET A 31 -4.13 0.02 12.81
N LYS A 32 -4.69 0.26 14.01
CA LYS A 32 -5.71 -0.62 14.58
C LYS A 32 -6.98 -0.66 13.72
N LYS A 33 -7.40 0.46 13.15
CA LYS A 33 -8.55 0.52 12.23
C LYS A 33 -8.28 -0.20 10.90
N LEU A 34 -7.09 -0.04 10.34
CA LEU A 34 -6.70 -0.60 9.04
C LEU A 34 -6.41 -2.10 9.08
N CYS A 35 -5.67 -2.55 10.08
CA CYS A 35 -5.13 -3.90 10.13
C CYS A 35 -5.68 -4.76 11.28
N GLY A 36 -6.48 -4.17 12.18
CA GLY A 36 -6.99 -4.81 13.39
C GLY A 36 -6.02 -4.77 14.58
N PHE A 37 -4.76 -4.41 14.38
CA PHE A 37 -3.71 -4.43 15.40
C PHE A 37 -2.88 -3.14 15.39
N PRO A 38 -2.48 -2.60 16.55
CA PRO A 38 -1.52 -1.50 16.62
C PRO A 38 -0.08 -2.02 16.48
N GLY A 39 0.82 -1.16 15.98
CA GLY A 39 2.26 -1.41 15.92
C GLY A 39 3.08 -0.16 16.20
N SER A 40 4.38 -0.22 15.94
CA SER A 40 5.23 0.98 15.96
C SER A 40 5.17 1.73 14.63
N LYS A 41 5.16 0.99 13.51
CA LYS A 41 4.93 1.52 12.16
C LYS A 41 4.17 0.49 11.33
N SER A 42 3.41 0.96 10.34
CA SER A 42 2.87 0.12 9.28
C SER A 42 3.27 0.67 7.91
N LEU A 43 3.67 -0.22 7.01
CA LEU A 43 3.91 0.08 5.60
C LEU A 43 2.77 -0.54 4.80
N LEU A 44 1.92 0.29 4.19
CA LEU A 44 0.89 -0.15 3.26
C LEU A 44 1.42 -0.03 1.84
N PHE A 45 1.60 -1.18 1.19
CA PHE A 45 2.02 -1.24 -0.21
C PHE A 45 0.78 -1.24 -1.10
N CYS A 46 0.78 -0.32 -2.06
CA CYS A 46 -0.26 -0.19 -3.06
C CYS A 46 0.30 -0.41 -4.46
N VAL A 47 -0.48 -1.04 -5.34
CA VAL A 47 -0.35 -0.80 -6.78
C VAL A 47 -0.79 0.63 -7.02
N ASP A 48 -0.02 1.42 -7.76
CA ASP A 48 -0.34 2.82 -8.00
C ASP A 48 0.04 3.21 -9.44
N PHE A 49 -0.98 3.49 -10.24
CA PHE A 49 -0.85 3.96 -11.61
C PHE A 49 -1.21 5.44 -11.78
N ASN A 50 -1.57 6.18 -10.72
CA ASN A 50 -1.98 7.58 -10.87
C ASN A 50 -0.91 8.41 -11.58
N ARG A 51 0.37 8.22 -11.23
CA ARG A 51 1.50 8.92 -11.88
C ARG A 51 1.60 8.63 -13.39
N ILE A 52 1.20 7.43 -13.82
CA ILE A 52 1.23 7.04 -15.24
C ILE A 52 -0.01 7.57 -15.94
N ALA A 53 -1.18 7.54 -15.28
CA ALA A 53 -2.40 8.14 -15.77
C ALA A 53 -2.26 9.66 -15.97
N ASP A 54 -1.67 10.37 -15.00
CA ASP A 54 -1.36 11.79 -15.08
C ASP A 54 -0.45 12.10 -16.27
N MET A 55 0.59 11.28 -16.48
CA MET A 55 1.49 11.45 -17.62
C MET A 55 0.80 11.17 -18.97
N ALA A 56 -0.06 10.15 -19.04
CA ALA A 56 -0.86 9.90 -20.23
C ALA A 56 -1.78 11.09 -20.55
N GLY A 57 -2.48 11.61 -19.54
CA GLY A 57 -3.33 12.79 -19.66
C GLY A 57 -2.54 14.02 -20.13
N TYR A 58 -1.36 14.26 -19.56
CA TYR A 58 -0.46 15.34 -20.00
C TYR A 58 -0.05 15.21 -21.49
N LEU A 59 0.11 13.97 -21.97
CA LEU A 59 0.44 13.66 -23.36
C LEU A 59 -0.80 13.56 -24.26
N ASN A 60 -2.00 13.91 -23.79
CA ASN A 60 -3.28 13.75 -24.48
C ASN A 60 -3.56 12.30 -24.92
N ASN A 61 -3.16 11.32 -24.11
CA ASN A 61 -3.47 9.91 -24.27
C ASN A 61 -4.34 9.42 -23.12
N GLU A 62 -5.13 8.38 -23.36
CA GLU A 62 -5.88 7.69 -22.31
C GLU A 62 -5.03 6.59 -21.68
N PHE A 63 -5.01 6.54 -20.35
CA PHE A 63 -4.42 5.42 -19.63
C PHE A 63 -5.51 4.41 -19.26
N GLN A 64 -5.40 3.21 -19.81
CA GLN A 64 -6.24 2.09 -19.40
C GLN A 64 -5.68 1.47 -18.12
N GLY A 65 -6.23 1.89 -16.98
CA GLY A 65 -5.86 1.35 -15.67
C GLY A 65 -6.21 -0.13 -15.48
N ALA A 66 -5.64 -0.75 -14.46
CA ALA A 66 -5.82 -2.17 -14.15
C ALA A 66 -7.31 -2.61 -14.15
N LYS A 67 -8.19 -1.86 -13.50
CA LYS A 67 -9.64 -2.14 -13.50
C LYS A 67 -10.25 -2.13 -14.91
N SER A 68 -9.84 -1.21 -15.78
CA SER A 68 -10.32 -1.17 -17.17
C SER A 68 -9.85 -2.36 -18.01
N LEU A 69 -8.76 -3.01 -17.60
CA LEU A 69 -8.25 -4.25 -18.19
C LEU A 69 -8.84 -5.51 -17.53
N GLY A 70 -9.83 -5.37 -16.64
CA GLY A 70 -10.42 -6.47 -15.87
C GLY A 70 -9.50 -7.03 -14.77
N ILE A 71 -8.42 -6.32 -14.45
CA ILE A 71 -7.49 -6.68 -13.37
C ILE A 71 -7.97 -6.00 -12.09
N ASP A 72 -8.54 -6.81 -11.19
CA ASP A 72 -8.96 -6.35 -9.86
C ASP A 72 -7.84 -6.54 -8.82
N SER A 73 -8.09 -6.03 -7.63
CA SER A 73 -7.18 -6.04 -6.50
C SER A 73 -7.30 -7.31 -5.65
N LEU A 74 -6.16 -7.79 -5.14
CA LEU A 74 -6.12 -8.84 -4.12
C LEU A 74 -5.65 -8.24 -2.79
N PHE A 75 -6.55 -8.14 -1.82
CA PHE A 75 -6.21 -7.71 -0.47
C PHE A 75 -5.66 -8.91 0.31
N THR A 76 -4.50 -8.75 0.95
CA THR A 76 -3.86 -9.81 1.74
C THR A 76 -3.69 -9.42 3.21
N ASN A 77 -3.52 -10.41 4.09
CA ASN A 77 -3.27 -10.21 5.54
C ASN A 77 -4.35 -9.42 6.31
N GLY A 78 -4.00 -8.69 7.38
CA GLY A 78 -4.98 -7.94 8.20
C GLY A 78 -5.84 -6.94 7.41
N ILE A 79 -5.39 -6.52 6.22
CA ILE A 79 -6.11 -5.59 5.34
C ILE A 79 -7.40 -6.20 4.77
N HIS A 80 -7.43 -7.49 4.41
CA HIS A 80 -8.66 -8.13 3.91
C HIS A 80 -9.70 -8.40 5.00
N ARG A 81 -9.35 -8.22 6.28
CA ARG A 81 -10.25 -8.52 7.40
C ARG A 81 -11.24 -7.38 7.59
N GLY A 82 -12.42 -7.52 6.99
CA GLY A 82 -13.51 -6.56 7.07
C GLY A 82 -13.84 -5.95 5.71
N ASP A 83 -14.43 -4.77 5.73
CA ASP A 83 -14.73 -4.00 4.51
C ASP A 83 -13.43 -3.45 3.90
N ALA A 84 -13.21 -3.71 2.62
CA ALA A 84 -12.05 -3.21 1.89
C ALA A 84 -12.16 -1.71 1.58
N GLU A 85 -13.37 -1.18 1.40
CA GLU A 85 -13.63 0.24 1.14
C GLU A 85 -13.11 1.12 2.27
N ARG A 86 -13.13 0.61 3.52
CA ARG A 86 -12.60 1.32 4.68
C ARG A 86 -11.17 1.81 4.49
N VAL A 87 -10.35 1.08 3.73
CA VAL A 87 -8.93 1.42 3.54
C VAL A 87 -8.82 2.68 2.69
N PHE A 88 -9.67 2.79 1.68
CA PHE A 88 -9.77 3.98 0.84
C PHE A 88 -10.30 5.16 1.64
N ASP A 89 -11.34 4.96 2.46
CA ASP A 89 -11.92 6.03 3.28
C ASP A 89 -10.97 6.55 4.36
N ILE A 90 -10.32 5.64 5.09
CA ILE A 90 -9.46 6.01 6.24
C ILE A 90 -8.19 6.74 5.78
N LEU A 91 -7.65 6.38 4.62
CA LEU A 91 -6.40 6.92 4.10
C LEU A 91 -6.62 7.90 2.93
N GLU A 92 -7.88 8.20 2.59
CA GLU A 92 -8.26 9.07 1.48
C GLU A 92 -7.59 8.67 0.16
N LEU A 93 -7.58 7.37 -0.16
CA LEU A 93 -6.89 6.84 -1.35
C LEU A 93 -7.72 7.03 -2.63
N PRO A 94 -7.07 7.35 -3.76
CA PRO A 94 -7.75 7.38 -5.05
C PRO A 94 -8.14 5.96 -5.49
N GLN A 95 -9.41 5.74 -5.80
CA GLN A 95 -9.96 4.40 -6.06
C GLN A 95 -9.77 3.88 -7.50
N GLU A 96 -9.48 4.77 -8.46
CA GLU A 96 -9.47 4.43 -9.88
C GLU A 96 -8.17 3.74 -10.32
N TYR A 97 -7.03 4.23 -9.82
CA TYR A 97 -5.70 3.78 -10.26
C TYR A 97 -4.77 3.37 -9.11
N CYS A 98 -5.23 3.42 -7.85
CA CYS A 98 -4.46 2.96 -6.69
C CYS A 98 -5.22 1.86 -5.96
N PHE A 99 -4.54 0.76 -5.63
CA PHE A 99 -5.12 -0.38 -4.96
C PHE A 99 -4.19 -0.89 -3.86
N PRO A 100 -4.64 -0.93 -2.59
CA PRO A 100 -3.84 -1.49 -1.52
C PRO A 100 -3.72 -3.01 -1.67
N LEU A 101 -2.51 -3.55 -1.49
CA LEU A 101 -2.19 -4.97 -1.64
C LEU A 101 -1.96 -5.64 -0.28
N ILE A 102 -1.02 -5.08 0.49
CA ILE A 102 -0.51 -5.69 1.72
C ILE A 102 -0.06 -4.61 2.69
N ALA A 103 -0.40 -4.81 3.97
CA ALA A 103 0.20 -4.03 5.06
C ALA A 103 1.21 -4.88 5.83
N LEU A 104 2.38 -4.29 6.06
CA LEU A 104 3.42 -4.82 6.93
C LEU A 104 3.44 -4.01 8.22
N ILE A 105 3.12 -4.65 9.35
CA ILE A 105 3.24 -4.02 10.67
C ILE A 105 4.62 -4.35 11.24
N LEU A 106 5.32 -3.31 11.68
CA LEU A 106 6.64 -3.39 12.29
C LEU A 106 6.57 -2.89 13.73
N GLY A 107 7.21 -3.63 14.63
CA GLY A 107 7.27 -3.30 16.04
C GLY A 107 8.30 -4.15 16.75
N TYR A 108 8.76 -3.67 17.90
CA TYR A 108 9.53 -4.51 18.81
C TYR A 108 8.56 -5.43 19.56
N PRO A 109 8.88 -6.72 19.71
CA PRO A 109 8.06 -7.63 20.49
C PRO A 109 7.96 -7.13 21.94
N SER A 110 6.75 -7.07 22.49
CA SER A 110 6.54 -6.78 23.92
C SER A 110 6.91 -7.97 24.81
N GLU A 111 6.92 -9.18 24.24
CA GLU A 111 7.41 -10.42 24.86
C GLU A 111 8.21 -11.24 23.83
N VAL A 112 9.34 -11.81 24.23
CA VAL A 112 10.16 -12.66 23.36
C VAL A 112 9.51 -14.05 23.25
N LEU A 113 8.82 -14.30 22.14
CA LEU A 113 8.12 -15.57 21.86
C LEU A 113 9.03 -16.68 21.31
N TRP A 114 10.33 -16.45 21.18
CA TRP A 114 11.27 -17.42 20.63
C TRP A 114 12.29 -17.85 21.68
N LYS A 115 12.03 -19.00 22.31
CA LYS A 115 13.08 -19.83 22.93
C LYS A 115 13.31 -21.01 21.98
N PHE A 116 14.45 -21.00 21.30
CA PHE A 116 14.98 -22.21 20.65
C PHE A 116 15.57 -23.14 21.71
#